data_AF-A0NSF5-F1
#
_entry.id   AF-A0NSF5-F1
#
_cell.length_a   1.000
_cell.length_b   1.000
_cell.length_c   1.000
_cell.angle_alpha   90.00
_cell.angle_beta   90.00
_cell.angle_gamma   90.00
#
_symmetry.space_group_name_H-M   'P 1'
#
loop_
_entity.id
_entity.type
_entity.pdbx_description
1 polymer ?
#
loop_
_entity_poly.entity_id
_entity_poly.type
_entity_poly.pdbx_seq_one_letter_code
_entity_poly.pdbx_strand_id
1 'polypeptide(L)'
;MGAYTANVLGGLIVSSLAQAALSRAGIPETKRKQYFLYLDEFQSFTSTAIADMLSELRKYRLGLTLATQYSSRLEEPIREAIFGNVGTLLSFRLGASDATVVSRQFGANVPTPADLTKLPNFEMFLKLMVGSKQSKVFSAQSRNLS
;
A
#
# COMPACT_ATOMS: atom_id res chain seq x y z
N MET A 1 -19.02 -17.89 8.55
CA MET A 1 -19.75 -17.58 7.30
C MET A 1 -19.76 -16.09 6.96
N GLY A 2 -19.88 -15.15 7.92
CA GLY A 2 -19.86 -13.71 7.63
C GLY A 2 -18.57 -13.15 7.01
N ALA A 3 -17.39 -13.62 7.45
CA ALA A 3 -16.10 -13.15 6.92
C ALA A 3 -15.90 -13.48 5.43
N TYR A 4 -16.35 -14.66 4.99
CA TYR A 4 -16.26 -15.05 3.58
C TYR A 4 -17.15 -14.17 2.70
N THR A 5 -18.40 -13.92 3.11
CA THR A 5 -19.31 -13.03 2.40
C THR A 5 -18.78 -11.59 2.35
N ALA A 6 -18.18 -11.11 3.46
CA ALA A 6 -17.54 -9.80 3.51
C ALA A 6 -16.35 -9.70 2.53
N ASN A 7 -15.52 -10.74 2.42
CA ASN A 7 -14.39 -10.76 1.49
C ASN A 7 -14.85 -10.75 0.02
N VAL A 8 -15.87 -11.56 -0.31
CA VAL A 8 -16.43 -11.59 -1.67
C VAL A 8 -17.02 -10.24 -2.04
N LEU A 9 -17.84 -9.65 -1.15
CA LEU A 9 -18.43 -8.34 -1.37
C LEU A 9 -17.36 -7.24 -1.47
N GLY A 10 -16.35 -7.29 -0.61
CA GLY A 10 -15.21 -6.37 -0.64
C GLY A 10 -14.45 -6.45 -1.97
N GLY A 11 -14.15 -7.66 -2.45
CA GLY A 11 -13.51 -7.87 -3.74
C GLY A 11 -14.34 -7.33 -4.92
N LEU A 12 -15.66 -7.49 -4.89
CA LEU A 12 -16.57 -6.93 -5.89
C LEU A 12 -16.59 -5.39 -5.86
N ILE A 13 -16.57 -4.78 -4.68
CA ILE A 13 -16.50 -3.32 -4.52
C ILE A 13 -15.16 -2.80 -5.06
N VAL A 14 -14.04 -3.41 -4.68
CA VAL A 14 -12.70 -3.03 -5.16
C VAL A 14 -12.63 -3.14 -6.68
N SER A 15 -13.13 -4.25 -7.25
CA SER A 15 -13.18 -4.46 -8.69
C SER A 15 -14.03 -3.40 -9.39
N SER A 16 -15.20 -3.08 -8.84
CA SER A 16 -16.10 -2.07 -9.40
C SER A 16 -15.48 -0.66 -9.39
N LEU A 17 -14.79 -0.31 -8.30
CA LEU A 17 -14.05 0.96 -8.19
C LEU A 17 -12.89 1.02 -9.18
N ALA A 18 -12.17 -0.09 -9.37
CA ALA A 18 -11.10 -0.19 -10.35
C ALA A 18 -11.62 -0.01 -11.78
N GLN A 19 -12.71 -0.70 -12.14
CA GLN A 19 -13.37 -0.54 -13.44
C GLN A 19 -13.88 0.90 -13.65
N ALA A 20 -14.44 1.53 -12.62
CA ALA A 20 -14.88 2.93 -12.67
C ALA A 20 -13.72 3.93 -12.83
N ALA A 21 -12.50 3.56 -12.43
CA ALA A 21 -11.31 4.35 -12.73
C ALA A 21 -10.86 4.13 -14.19
N LEU A 22 -10.80 2.87 -14.64
CA LEU A 22 -10.43 2.51 -16.02
C LEU A 22 -11.36 3.12 -17.07
N SER A 23 -12.66 3.25 -16.78
CA SER A 23 -13.64 3.89 -17.68
C SER A 23 -13.32 5.35 -18.02
N ARG A 24 -12.41 5.99 -17.27
CA ARG A 24 -11.92 7.35 -17.51
C ARG A 24 -10.83 7.42 -18.57
N ALA A 25 -10.49 6.32 -19.23
CA ALA A 25 -9.47 6.27 -20.28
C ALA A 25 -9.68 7.34 -21.35
N GLY A 26 -10.93 7.56 -21.78
CA GLY A 26 -11.29 8.58 -22.78
C GLY A 26 -11.29 10.03 -22.28
N ILE A 27 -11.15 10.26 -20.97
CA ILE A 27 -11.12 11.62 -20.40
C ILE A 27 -9.67 12.11 -20.37
N PRO A 28 -9.34 13.31 -20.89
CA PRO A 28 -8.00 13.88 -20.77
C PRO A 28 -7.53 13.95 -19.32
N GLU A 29 -6.27 13.64 -19.04
CA GLU A 29 -5.76 13.52 -17.67
C GLU A 29 -6.00 14.77 -16.81
N THR A 30 -5.87 15.96 -17.41
CA THR A 30 -6.11 17.25 -16.76
C THR A 30 -7.57 17.49 -16.35
N LYS A 31 -8.51 16.74 -16.95
CA LYS A 31 -9.95 16.79 -16.63
C LYS A 31 -10.40 15.64 -15.73
N ARG A 32 -9.53 14.67 -15.44
CA ARG A 32 -9.85 13.54 -14.55
C ARG A 32 -9.89 14.02 -13.10
N LYS A 33 -11.01 13.78 -12.41
CA LYS A 33 -11.13 14.06 -10.98
C LYS A 33 -10.31 13.04 -10.17
N GLN A 34 -9.58 13.53 -9.17
CA GLN A 34 -8.77 12.70 -8.27
C GLN A 34 -9.65 12.02 -7.22
N TYR A 35 -9.43 10.73 -7.01
CA TYR A 35 -10.02 9.92 -5.95
C TYR A 35 -8.93 9.14 -5.21
N PHE A 36 -9.23 8.73 -3.98
CA PHE A 36 -8.35 7.92 -3.16
C PHE A 36 -9.12 6.72 -2.62
N LEU A 37 -8.52 5.54 -2.73
CA LEU A 37 -9.04 4.30 -2.17
C LEU A 37 -8.08 3.80 -1.10
N TYR A 38 -8.61 3.64 0.11
CA TYR A 38 -7.90 3.14 1.27
C TYR A 38 -8.37 1.71 1.52
N LEU A 39 -7.44 0.75 1.44
CA LEU A 39 -7.72 -0.67 1.63
C LEU A 39 -6.93 -1.15 2.85
N ASP A 40 -7.64 -1.32 3.95
CA ASP A 40 -7.12 -2.04 5.11
C ASP A 40 -7.27 -3.55 4.89
N GLU A 41 -6.33 -4.33 5.43
CA GLU A 41 -6.26 -5.79 5.23
C GLU A 41 -6.43 -6.22 3.77
N PHE A 42 -5.83 -5.48 2.82
CA PHE A 42 -6.14 -5.57 1.39
C PHE A 42 -5.94 -6.96 0.78
N GLN A 43 -5.07 -7.80 1.37
CA GLN A 43 -4.91 -9.22 1.04
C GLN A 43 -6.23 -10.01 1.09
N SER A 44 -7.20 -9.56 1.88
CA SER A 44 -8.50 -10.21 2.07
C SER A 44 -9.42 -10.05 0.86
N PHE A 45 -9.13 -9.06 0.00
CA PHE A 45 -10.01 -8.63 -1.09
C PHE A 45 -9.36 -8.72 -2.48
N THR A 46 -8.09 -9.15 -2.55
CA THR A 46 -7.25 -9.00 -3.75
C THR A 46 -6.85 -10.35 -4.32
N SER A 47 -6.97 -10.50 -5.63
CA SER A 47 -6.32 -11.55 -6.42
C SER A 47 -5.14 -10.98 -7.21
N THR A 48 -4.31 -11.82 -7.83
CA THR A 48 -3.16 -11.39 -8.65
C THR A 48 -3.57 -10.38 -9.74
N ALA A 49 -4.68 -10.66 -10.44
CA ALA A 49 -5.20 -9.76 -11.46
C ALA A 49 -5.65 -8.38 -10.90
N ILE A 50 -6.20 -8.36 -9.68
CA ILE A 50 -6.57 -7.11 -9.01
C ILE A 50 -5.30 -6.35 -8.61
N ALA A 51 -4.26 -7.01 -8.12
CA ALA A 51 -3.00 -6.36 -7.75
C ALA A 51 -2.31 -5.66 -8.94
N ASP A 52 -2.26 -6.33 -10.09
CA ASP A 52 -1.72 -5.76 -11.33
C ASP A 52 -2.55 -4.55 -11.77
N MET A 53 -3.88 -4.69 -11.76
CA MET A 53 -4.80 -3.60 -12.12
C MET A 53 -4.62 -2.40 -11.20
N LEU A 54 -4.60 -2.62 -9.88
CA LEU A 54 -4.42 -1.59 -8.85
C LEU A 54 -3.15 -0.77 -9.10
N SER A 55 -2.06 -1.42 -9.53
CA SER A 55 -0.79 -0.76 -9.84
C SER A 55 -0.89 0.24 -11.00
N GLU A 56 -1.86 0.08 -11.91
CA GLU A 56 -2.07 0.98 -13.05
C GLU A 56 -3.03 2.15 -12.76
N LEU A 57 -3.89 2.03 -11.73
CA LEU A 57 -5.01 2.95 -11.50
C LEU A 57 -4.58 4.40 -11.22
N ARG A 58 -3.32 4.61 -10.82
CA ARG A 58 -2.73 5.95 -10.67
C ARG A 58 -2.84 6.77 -11.97
N LYS A 59 -2.66 6.14 -13.14
CA LYS A 59 -2.81 6.78 -14.46
C LYS A 59 -4.22 7.38 -14.64
N TYR A 60 -5.21 6.80 -13.97
CA TYR A 60 -6.62 7.17 -14.03
C TYR A 60 -7.09 8.05 -12.87
N ARG A 61 -6.14 8.71 -12.18
CA ARG A 61 -6.38 9.59 -11.02
C ARG A 61 -7.09 8.89 -9.85
N LEU A 62 -6.86 7.58 -9.69
CA LEU A 62 -7.22 6.85 -8.47
C LEU A 62 -5.93 6.50 -7.72
N GLY A 63 -5.70 7.21 -6.61
CA GLY A 63 -4.60 6.93 -5.69
C GLY A 63 -4.97 5.81 -4.73
N LEU A 64 -4.01 4.95 -4.41
CA LEU A 64 -4.21 3.82 -3.51
C LEU A 64 -3.39 4.00 -2.23
N THR A 65 -3.98 3.60 -1.11
CA THR A 65 -3.29 3.40 0.17
C THR A 65 -3.64 2.00 0.65
N LEU A 66 -2.64 1.13 0.73
CA LEU A 66 -2.79 -0.26 1.11
C LEU A 66 -2.16 -0.45 2.49
N ALA A 67 -2.93 -1.01 3.42
CA ALA A 67 -2.44 -1.35 4.76
C ALA A 67 -2.52 -2.87 4.97
N THR A 68 -1.46 -3.43 5.57
CA THR A 68 -1.38 -4.84 5.93
C THR A 68 -0.48 -5.04 7.14
N GLN A 69 -0.85 -6.00 7.99
CA GLN A 69 -0.06 -6.40 9.15
C GLN A 69 0.99 -7.48 8.83
N TYR A 70 0.78 -8.25 7.76
CA TYR A 70 1.61 -9.41 7.43
C TYR A 70 1.90 -9.43 5.93
N SER A 71 3.13 -9.09 5.54
CA SER A 71 3.53 -9.14 4.13
C SER A 71 3.60 -10.58 3.60
N SER A 72 3.69 -11.56 4.50
CA SER A 72 3.65 -12.99 4.19
C SER A 72 2.29 -13.52 3.75
N ARG A 73 1.19 -12.79 4.02
CA ARG A 73 -0.15 -13.15 3.51
C ARG A 73 -0.34 -12.82 2.04
N LEU A 74 0.57 -12.04 1.47
CA LEU A 74 0.60 -11.74 0.05
C LEU A 74 1.40 -12.83 -0.65
N GLU A 75 0.83 -13.38 -1.71
CA GLU A 75 1.60 -14.19 -2.64
C GLU A 75 2.77 -13.36 -3.19
N GLU A 76 3.90 -14.02 -3.40
CA GLU A 76 5.15 -13.37 -3.78
C GLU A 76 5.03 -12.45 -5.01
N PRO A 77 4.35 -12.85 -6.11
CA PRO A 77 4.17 -11.96 -7.27
C PRO A 77 3.39 -10.68 -6.93
N ILE A 78 2.36 -10.78 -6.10
CA ILE A 78 1.54 -9.63 -5.67
C ILE A 78 2.40 -8.68 -4.83
N ARG A 79 3.16 -9.25 -3.91
CA ARG A 79 4.06 -8.49 -3.03
C ARG A 79 5.11 -7.73 -3.84
N GLU A 80 5.73 -8.38 -4.83
CA GLU A 80 6.69 -7.75 -5.73
C GLU A 80 6.07 -6.64 -6.57
N ALA A 81 4.89 -6.89 -7.17
CA ALA A 81 4.18 -5.89 -7.95
C ALA A 81 3.85 -4.64 -7.12
N ILE A 82 3.40 -4.81 -5.88
CA ILE A 82 3.10 -3.70 -4.98
C ILE A 82 4.37 -2.95 -4.61
N PHE A 83 5.41 -3.65 -4.11
CA PHE A 83 6.64 -2.98 -3.69
C PHE A 83 7.37 -2.29 -4.85
N GLY A 84 7.26 -2.81 -6.08
CA GLY A 84 7.79 -2.18 -7.29
C GLY A 84 7.07 -0.90 -7.70
N ASN A 85 5.79 -0.73 -7.34
CA ASN A 85 4.96 0.40 -7.77
C ASN A 85 4.68 1.44 -6.67
N VAL A 86 4.94 1.13 -5.40
CA VAL A 86 4.73 2.08 -4.30
C VAL A 86 5.83 3.14 -4.26
N GLY A 87 5.44 4.38 -4.55
CA GLY A 87 6.34 5.53 -4.40
C GLY A 87 6.53 5.95 -2.93
N THR A 88 5.52 5.70 -2.10
CA THR A 88 5.51 6.05 -0.68
C THR A 88 5.39 4.78 0.15
N LEU A 89 6.31 4.58 1.09
CA LEU A 89 6.33 3.46 2.02
C LEU A 89 6.35 4.00 3.45
N LEU A 90 5.52 3.40 4.31
CA LEU A 90 5.40 3.70 5.73
C LEU A 90 5.41 2.39 6.49
N SER A 91 6.21 2.32 7.55
CA SER A 91 6.28 1.15 8.42
C SER A 91 6.22 1.56 9.88
N PHE A 92 5.24 1.01 10.59
CA PHE A 92 5.24 0.96 12.06
C PHE A 92 6.11 -0.22 12.54
N ARG A 93 6.00 -0.56 13.82
CA ARG A 93 6.64 -1.76 14.39
C ARG A 93 6.21 -3.01 13.63
N LEU A 94 7.20 -3.82 13.24
CA LEU A 94 7.00 -5.09 12.52
C LEU A 94 7.54 -6.28 13.31
N GLY A 95 7.08 -7.48 12.93
CA GLY A 95 7.73 -8.74 13.32
C GLY A 95 9.04 -8.96 12.55
N ALA A 96 9.89 -9.88 13.04
CA ALA A 96 11.23 -10.11 12.48
C ALA A 96 11.25 -10.50 10.99
N SER A 97 10.27 -11.30 10.56
CA SER A 97 10.11 -11.72 9.16
C SER A 97 9.84 -10.52 8.25
N ASP A 98 8.82 -9.71 8.58
CA ASP A 98 8.42 -8.56 7.77
C ASP A 98 9.45 -7.44 7.85
N ALA A 99 10.10 -7.24 9.00
CA ALA A 99 11.16 -6.24 9.17
C ALA A 99 12.32 -6.45 8.18
N THR A 100 12.68 -7.70 7.90
CA THR A 100 13.74 -8.00 6.92
C THR A 100 13.32 -7.61 5.50
N VAL A 101 12.07 -7.91 5.13
CA VAL A 101 11.53 -7.58 3.80
C VAL A 101 11.42 -6.06 3.65
N VAL A 102 10.78 -5.39 4.60
CA VAL A 102 10.50 -3.95 4.55
C VAL A 102 11.77 -3.10 4.66
N SER A 103 12.75 -3.50 5.48
CA SER A 103 14.06 -2.82 5.56
C SER A 103 14.74 -2.76 4.18
N ARG A 104 14.70 -3.84 3.39
CA ARG A 104 15.22 -3.84 2.01
C ARG A 104 14.48 -2.86 1.11
N GLN A 105 13.16 -2.73 1.27
CA GLN A 105 12.34 -1.81 0.47
C GLN A 105 12.62 -0.34 0.79
N PHE A 106 13.09 -0.02 1.99
CA PHE A 106 13.57 1.33 2.30
C PHE A 106 14.81 1.70 1.47
N GLY A 107 15.64 0.72 1.08
CA GLY A 107 16.78 0.92 0.17
C GLY A 107 17.92 1.75 0.78
N ALA A 108 17.98 1.80 2.11
CA ALA A 108 18.97 2.54 2.88
C ALA A 108 19.50 1.66 4.02
N ASN A 109 20.66 2.03 4.57
CA ASN A 109 21.23 1.34 5.75
C ASN A 109 20.36 1.51 7.01
N VAL A 110 19.42 2.48 6.98
CA VAL A 110 18.49 2.78 8.07
C VAL A 110 17.08 2.91 7.47
N PRO A 111 16.05 2.27 8.05
CA PRO A 111 16.12 1.42 9.25
C PRO A 111 16.65 0.01 8.95
N THR A 112 17.41 -0.53 9.89
CA THR A 112 17.74 -1.96 9.94
C THR A 112 16.50 -2.77 10.35
N PRO A 113 16.49 -4.10 10.13
CA PRO A 113 15.40 -4.94 10.65
C PRO A 113 15.25 -4.85 12.19
N ALA A 114 16.36 -4.66 12.91
CA ALA A 114 16.33 -4.48 14.36
C ALA A 114 15.64 -3.17 14.77
N ASP A 115 15.81 -2.09 14.00
CA ASP A 115 15.13 -0.81 14.27
C ASP A 115 13.61 -0.96 14.09
N LEU A 116 13.18 -1.63 13.02
CA LEU A 116 11.76 -1.86 12.72
C LEU A 116 11.06 -2.74 13.76
N THR A 117 11.76 -3.71 14.35
CA THR A 117 11.18 -4.58 15.40
C THR A 117 11.09 -3.90 16.77
N LYS A 118 11.94 -2.90 17.03
CA LYS A 118 12.02 -2.19 18.31
C LYS A 118 11.27 -0.86 18.35
N LEU A 119 10.63 -0.46 17.24
CA LEU A 119 9.86 0.78 17.16
C LEU A 119 8.83 0.88 18.31
N PRO A 120 8.79 2.01 19.04
CA PRO A 120 7.72 2.30 19.98
C PRO A 120 6.35 2.37 19.30
N ASN A 121 5.29 2.24 20.10
CA ASN A 121 3.94 2.46 19.58
C ASN A 121 3.83 3.89 19.02
N PHE A 122 3.08 4.04 17.93
CA PHE A 122 2.87 5.31 17.22
C PHE A 122 4.12 5.90 16.54
N GLU A 123 5.26 5.23 16.57
CA GLU A 123 6.44 5.62 15.79
C GLU A 123 6.54 4.81 14.49
N MET A 124 7.07 5.46 13.46
CA MET A 124 7.17 4.89 12.12
C MET A 124 8.40 5.39 11.38
N PHE A 125 8.91 4.56 10.46
CA PHE A 125 9.81 4.99 9.39
C PHE A 125 9.04 5.18 8.10
N LEU A 126 9.42 6.19 7.32
CA LEU A 126 8.76 6.50 6.06
C LEU A 126 9.75 6.98 4.99
N LYS A 127 9.40 6.65 3.75
CA LYS A 127 10.02 7.15 2.52
C LYS A 127 8.89 7.66 1.64
N LEU A 128 8.85 8.96 1.38
CA LEU A 128 7.75 9.60 0.66
C LEU A 128 8.11 9.87 -0.80
N MET A 129 7.13 9.75 -1.70
CA MET A 129 7.21 10.32 -3.05
C MET A 129 6.64 11.74 -3.05
N VAL A 130 7.50 12.74 -3.22
CA VAL A 130 7.12 14.17 -3.26
C VAL A 130 7.55 14.75 -4.60
N GLY A 131 6.60 15.23 -5.41
CA GLY A 131 6.92 15.84 -6.71
C GLY A 131 7.70 14.91 -7.65
N SER A 132 7.36 13.61 -7.68
CA SER A 132 8.05 12.56 -8.45
C SER A 132 9.50 12.27 -8.00
N LYS A 133 9.91 12.76 -6.83
CA LYS A 133 11.20 12.44 -6.20
C LYS A 133 10.97 11.70 -4.90
N GLN A 134 11.72 10.61 -4.69
CA GLN A 134 11.74 9.92 -3.41
C GLN A 134 12.53 10.74 -2.38
N SER A 135 11.98 10.87 -1.18
CA SER A 135 12.67 11.43 -0.03
C SER A 135 13.77 10.49 0.45
N LYS A 136 14.69 11.01 1.28
CA LYS A 136 15.45 10.13 2.19
C LYS A 136 14.49 9.45 3.16
N VAL A 137 14.91 8.34 3.75
CA VAL A 137 14.15 7.71 4.84
C VAL A 137 14.26 8.58 6.08
N PHE A 138 13.15 8.75 6.79
CA PHE A 138 13.09 9.48 8.06
C PHE A 138 12.08 8.83 9.01
N SER A 139 12.16 9.14 10.29
CA SER A 139 11.18 8.71 11.29
C SER A 139 10.10 9.78 11.52
N ALA A 140 8.93 9.35 11.95
CA ALA A 140 7.84 10.23 12.38
C ALA A 140 7.05 9.57 13.51
N GLN A 141 6.29 10.39 14.23
CA GLN A 141 5.38 9.96 15.27
C GLN A 141 3.95 10.30 14.86
N SER A 142 3.03 9.34 14.93
CA SER A 142 1.61 9.59 14.73
C SER A 142 1.03 10.20 16.01
N ARG A 143 0.07 11.10 15.85
CA ARG A 143 -0.64 11.68 16.99
C ARG A 143 -1.58 10.62 17.58
N ASN A 144 -1.47 10.41 18.89
CA ASN A 144 -2.50 9.70 19.62
C ASN A 144 -3.77 10.58 19.65
N LEU A 145 -4.90 10.05 19.16
CA LEU A 145 -6.19 10.74 19.12
C LEU A 145 -7.08 10.38 20.32
N SER A 146 -6.52 9.76 21.37
CA SER A 146 -7.21 9.46 22.63
C SER A 146 -7.46 10.71 23.48
#